data_AF-A0A2V6CZP6-F1
#
_entry.id   AF-A0A2V6CZP6-F1
#
_cell.length_a   1.000
_cell.length_b   1.000
_cell.length_c   1.000
_cell.angle_alpha   90.00
_cell.angle_beta   90.00
_cell.angle_gamma   90.00
#
_symmetry.space_group_name_H-M   'P 1'
#
loop_
_entity.id
_entity.type
_entity.pdbx_description
1 polymer ?
#
loop_
_entity_poly.entity_id
_entity_poly.type
_entity_poly.pdbx_seq_one_letter_code
_entity_poly.pdbx_strand_id
1 'polypeptide(L)'
;MNTRSDFKQALLTILALLVPVGIFIAAAPTEKTGSLKPPEKDPIPVAFLISDGAVVIDFCGPWEVFQVVMIPTRQDMPFRLYTVAETKKPIRTSGGMQIVPDYTIADAPA
;
A
#
# COMPACT_ATOMS: atom_id res chain seq x y z
N MET A 1 18.92 39.63 -40.59
CA MET A 1 17.92 39.11 -39.63
C MET A 1 16.72 38.64 -40.43
N ASN A 2 16.51 37.32 -40.52
CA ASN A 2 15.49 36.72 -41.39
C ASN A 2 14.30 36.31 -40.52
N THR A 3 13.49 37.30 -40.17
CA THR A 3 12.42 37.25 -39.13
C THR A 3 11.42 36.12 -39.27
N ARG A 4 11.25 35.58 -40.48
CA ARG A 4 10.35 34.46 -40.79
C ARG A 4 10.93 33.09 -40.41
N SER A 5 12.25 32.96 -40.35
CA SER A 5 12.96 31.78 -39.86
C SER A 5 12.99 31.75 -38.34
N ASP A 6 13.25 32.91 -37.72
CA ASP A 6 13.36 33.05 -36.27
C ASP A 6 12.02 32.77 -35.57
N PHE A 7 10.90 33.18 -36.19
CA PHE A 7 9.56 32.89 -35.69
C PHE A 7 9.21 31.39 -35.76
N LYS A 8 9.64 30.70 -36.82
CA LYS A 8 9.44 29.25 -36.95
C LYS A 8 10.26 28.48 -35.92
N GLN A 9 11.51 28.90 -35.70
CA GLN A 9 12.39 28.29 -34.71
C GLN A 9 11.89 28.52 -33.27
N ALA A 10 11.38 29.72 -32.98
CA ALA A 10 10.75 30.03 -31.69
C ALA A 10 9.49 29.18 -31.46
N LEU A 11 8.64 29.03 -32.49
CA LEU A 11 7.43 28.19 -32.41
C LEU A 11 7.77 26.70 -32.25
N LEU A 12 8.79 26.20 -32.96
CA LEU A 12 9.28 24.82 -32.83
C LEU A 12 9.88 24.54 -31.44
N THR A 13 10.61 25.51 -30.86
CA THR A 13 11.19 25.37 -29.52
C THR A 13 10.13 25.36 -28.41
N ILE A 14 9.08 26.18 -28.54
CA ILE A 14 7.96 26.20 -27.59
C ILE A 14 7.14 24.90 -27.68
N LEU A 15 6.93 24.37 -28.89
CA LEU A 15 6.23 23.11 -29.09
C LEU A 15 7.03 21.92 -28.50
N ALA A 16 8.37 21.93 -28.62
CA ALA A 16 9.23 20.86 -28.09
C ALA A 16 9.30 20.83 -26.56
N LEU A 17 9.14 21.98 -25.88
CA LEU A 17 9.11 22.08 -24.42
C LEU A 17 7.78 21.62 -23.79
N LEU A 18 6.71 21.54 -24.58
CA LEU A 18 5.39 21.08 -24.10
C LEU A 18 5.20 19.55 -24.18
N VAL A 19 6.10 18.82 -24.84
CA VAL A 19 5.97 17.37 -25.07
C VAL A 19 6.34 16.48 -23.86
N PRO A 20 7.28 16.79 -22.94
CA PRO A 20 7.65 15.82 -21.90
C PRO A 20 6.76 15.83 -20.66
N VAL A 21 5.83 16.79 -20.49
CA VAL A 21 4.99 16.86 -19.26
C VAL A 21 3.73 15.98 -19.36
N GLY A 22 3.32 15.56 -20.56
CA GLY A 22 2.05 14.89 -20.80
C GLY A 22 2.06 13.35 -20.80
N ILE A 23 3.21 12.69 -20.65
CA ILE A 23 3.32 11.23 -20.82
C ILE A 23 3.97 10.57 -19.59
N PHE A 24 3.35 10.76 -18.44
CA PHE A 24 3.47 9.84 -17.30
C PHE A 24 2.10 9.76 -16.59
N ILE A 25 1.03 9.52 -17.35
CA ILE A 25 -0.11 8.81 -16.77
C ILE A 25 0.38 7.37 -16.63
N ALA A 26 0.80 7.04 -15.42
CA ALA A 26 1.11 5.69 -15.02
C ALA A 26 -0.03 4.78 -15.47
N ALA A 27 0.24 3.96 -16.48
CA ALA A 27 -0.52 2.74 -16.67
C ALA A 27 -0.24 1.89 -15.43
N ALA A 28 -1.06 2.06 -14.39
CA ALA A 28 -1.16 1.05 -13.36
C ALA A 28 -1.42 -0.27 -14.10
N PRO A 29 -0.59 -1.32 -13.91
CA PRO A 29 -0.90 -2.60 -14.51
C PRO A 29 -2.30 -2.97 -14.01
N THR A 30 -3.23 -3.10 -14.93
CA THR A 30 -4.50 -3.77 -14.66
C THR A 30 -4.19 -5.25 -14.54
N GLU A 31 -3.55 -5.63 -13.43
CA GLU A 31 -3.61 -7.00 -12.98
C GLU A 31 -5.10 -7.33 -12.87
N LYS A 32 -5.55 -8.25 -13.71
CA LYS A 32 -6.81 -8.93 -13.49
C LYS A 32 -6.70 -9.51 -12.09
N THR A 33 -7.34 -8.87 -11.12
CA THR A 33 -7.41 -9.37 -9.75
C THR A 33 -8.26 -10.63 -9.83
N GLY A 34 -7.62 -11.77 -10.08
CA GLY A 34 -8.25 -13.07 -9.87
C GLY A 34 -8.73 -13.10 -8.44
N SER A 35 -9.94 -13.61 -8.22
CA SER A 35 -10.43 -13.82 -6.86
C SER A 35 -9.40 -14.63 -6.08
N LEU A 36 -8.89 -14.06 -5.00
CA LEU A 36 -7.99 -14.77 -4.10
C LEU A 36 -8.74 -15.97 -3.53
N LYS A 37 -8.16 -17.17 -3.70
CA LYS A 37 -8.67 -18.37 -3.06
C LYS A 37 -7.98 -18.54 -1.71
N PRO A 38 -8.73 -18.59 -0.60
CA PRO A 38 -8.15 -18.89 0.69
C PRO A 38 -7.41 -20.23 0.68
N PRO A 39 -6.31 -20.39 1.44
CA PRO A 39 -5.64 -21.67 1.58
C PRO A 39 -6.57 -22.72 2.21
N GLU A 40 -6.52 -23.95 1.70
CA GLU A 40 -7.35 -25.04 2.20
C GLU A 40 -6.99 -25.48 3.62
N LYS A 41 -5.71 -25.32 4.01
CA LYS A 41 -5.18 -25.82 5.29
C LYS A 41 -4.46 -24.75 6.10
N ASP A 42 -3.68 -23.89 5.48
CA ASP A 42 -2.92 -22.88 6.22
C ASP A 42 -3.79 -21.67 6.64
N PRO A 43 -3.45 -20.98 7.74
CA PRO A 43 -4.10 -19.72 8.12
C PRO A 43 -3.89 -18.64 7.05
N ILE A 44 -4.89 -17.79 6.87
CA ILE A 44 -4.80 -16.63 5.99
C ILE A 44 -3.97 -15.54 6.69
N PRO A 45 -2.86 -15.08 6.09
CA PRO A 45 -2.10 -13.95 6.63
C PRO A 45 -2.92 -12.66 6.54
N VAL A 46 -3.01 -11.90 7.64
CA VAL A 46 -3.68 -10.59 7.68
C VAL A 46 -2.68 -9.54 8.15
N ALA A 47 -2.25 -8.69 7.22
CA ALA A 47 -1.38 -7.57 7.49
C ALA A 47 -2.18 -6.37 8.01
N PHE A 48 -1.81 -5.88 9.19
CA PHE A 48 -2.26 -4.60 9.71
C PHE A 48 -1.19 -3.56 9.42
N LEU A 49 -1.41 -2.71 8.42
CA LEU A 49 -0.54 -1.57 8.13
C LEU A 49 -0.80 -0.47 9.17
N ILE A 50 0.23 -0.14 9.95
CA ILE A 50 0.16 0.84 11.02
C ILE A 50 1.27 1.87 10.81
N SER A 51 0.94 3.14 11.02
CA SER A 51 1.87 4.27 10.94
C SER A 51 1.78 5.15 12.19
N ASP A 52 2.73 6.06 12.35
CA ASP A 52 2.68 7.06 13.43
C ASP A 52 1.37 7.86 13.41
N GLY A 53 0.83 8.08 14.61
CA GLY A 53 -0.45 8.76 14.78
C GLY A 53 -1.69 7.90 14.49
N ALA A 54 -1.53 6.61 14.16
CA ALA A 54 -2.66 5.70 13.95
C ALA A 54 -3.66 5.78 15.11
N VAL A 55 -4.95 5.90 14.78
CA VAL A 55 -6.00 5.97 15.81
C VAL A 55 -6.28 4.56 16.31
N VAL A 56 -6.11 4.34 17.62
CA VAL A 56 -6.15 2.99 18.21
C VAL A 56 -7.43 2.23 17.86
N ILE A 57 -8.59 2.91 17.92
CA ILE A 57 -9.88 2.26 17.69
C ILE A 57 -10.05 1.73 16.25
N ASP A 58 -9.37 2.34 15.27
CA ASP A 58 -9.57 2.03 13.85
C ASP A 58 -8.99 0.65 13.48
N PHE A 59 -7.89 0.24 14.12
CA PHE A 59 -7.29 -1.08 13.89
C PHE A 59 -7.62 -2.11 14.98
N CYS A 60 -7.87 -1.69 16.22
CA CYS A 60 -8.21 -2.63 17.30
C CYS A 60 -9.53 -3.36 17.05
N GLY A 61 -10.54 -2.69 16.48
CA GLY A 61 -11.81 -3.33 16.15
C GLY A 61 -11.64 -4.48 15.15
N PRO A 62 -11.08 -4.23 13.96
CA PRO A 62 -10.82 -5.29 12.99
C PRO A 62 -9.83 -6.35 13.50
N TRP A 63 -8.79 -5.97 14.26
CA TRP A 63 -7.85 -6.91 14.86
C TRP A 63 -8.56 -7.96 15.70
N GLU A 64 -9.42 -7.52 16.63
CA GLU A 64 -10.16 -8.42 17.51
C GLU A 64 -11.07 -9.36 16.71
N VAL A 65 -11.78 -8.82 15.70
CA VAL A 65 -12.64 -9.65 14.83
C VAL A 65 -11.84 -10.80 14.21
N PHE A 66 -10.70 -10.51 13.57
CA PHE A 66 -9.89 -11.56 12.94
C PHE A 66 -9.22 -12.49 13.96
N GLN A 67 -8.90 -12.01 15.16
CA GLN A 67 -8.25 -12.79 16.21
C GLN A 67 -9.16 -13.88 16.77
N VAL A 68 -10.48 -13.67 16.78
CA VAL A 68 -11.42 -14.57 17.46
C VAL A 68 -12.33 -15.35 16.51
N VAL A 69 -12.12 -15.26 15.19
CA VAL A 69 -12.90 -16.06 14.23
C VAL A 69 -12.61 -17.55 14.43
N MET A 70 -13.67 -18.34 14.55
CA MET A 70 -13.61 -19.80 14.56
C MET A 70 -14.47 -20.34 13.41
N ILE A 71 -13.92 -21.25 12.60
CA ILE A 71 -14.64 -21.92 11.52
C ILE A 71 -14.94 -23.35 11.98
N PRO A 72 -16.22 -23.77 12.06
CA PRO A 72 -16.58 -25.09 12.61
C PRO A 72 -15.90 -26.29 11.95
N THR A 73 -15.50 -26.16 10.68
CA THR A 73 -14.86 -27.22 9.89
C THR A 73 -13.33 -27.24 9.99
N ARG A 74 -12.73 -26.32 10.76
CA ARG A 74 -11.28 -26.20 10.95
C ARG A 74 -10.94 -26.30 12.44
N GLN A 75 -9.77 -26.86 12.75
CA GLN A 75 -9.30 -26.97 14.13
C GLN A 75 -8.30 -25.86 14.50
N ASP A 76 -7.70 -25.23 13.51
CA ASP A 76 -6.74 -24.14 13.64
C ASP A 76 -7.41 -22.77 13.53
N MET A 77 -6.73 -21.74 14.03
CA MET A 77 -7.18 -20.36 13.85
C MET A 77 -7.09 -19.99 12.37
N PRO A 78 -8.18 -19.50 11.75
CA PRO A 78 -8.24 -19.28 10.31
C PRO A 78 -7.36 -18.11 9.83
N PHE A 79 -6.93 -17.24 10.74
CA PHE A 79 -6.14 -16.05 10.43
C PHE A 79 -4.86 -16.00 11.26
N ARG A 80 -3.78 -15.55 10.63
CA ARG A 80 -2.53 -15.17 11.29
C ARG A 80 -2.33 -13.67 11.15
N LEU A 81 -2.49 -12.94 12.25
CA LEU A 81 -2.35 -11.49 12.25
C LEU A 81 -0.89 -11.09 12.43
N TYR A 82 -0.49 -10.01 11.78
CA TYR A 82 0.79 -9.36 12.01
C TYR A 82 0.73 -7.89 11.63
N THR A 83 1.64 -7.11 12.19
CA THR A 83 1.75 -5.68 11.94
C THR A 83 2.82 -5.37 10.90
N VAL A 84 2.51 -4.41 10.03
CA VAL A 84 3.40 -3.92 8.98
C VAL A 84 3.53 -2.41 9.13
N ALA A 85 4.73 -1.88 8.94
CA ALA A 85 5.00 -0.45 8.98
C ALA A 85 6.07 -0.04 7.96
N GLU A 86 6.36 1.25 7.84
CA GLU A 86 7.48 1.72 7.02
C GLU A 86 8.84 1.25 7.57
N THR A 87 8.98 1.20 8.91
CA THR A 87 10.21 0.75 9.60
C THR A 87 9.88 -0.10 10.82
N LYS A 88 10.86 -0.81 11.39
CA LYS A 88 10.70 -1.58 12.66
C LYS A 88 10.78 -0.71 13.92
N LYS A 89 10.90 0.61 13.79
CA LYS A 89 10.94 1.50 14.96
C LYS A 89 9.56 1.49 15.65
N PRO A 90 9.50 1.65 16.99
CA PRO A 90 8.22 1.74 17.68
C PRO A 90 7.37 2.89 17.12
N ILE A 91 6.14 2.57 16.75
CA ILE A 91 5.11 3.53 16.34
C ILE A 91 4.44 4.11 17.57
N ARG A 92 4.12 5.40 17.56
CA ARG A 92 3.29 6.04 18.57
C ARG A 92 1.89 6.30 18.02
N THR A 93 0.89 5.62 18.56
CA THR A 93 -0.52 5.78 18.17
C THR A 93 -1.12 7.06 18.78
N SER A 94 -2.35 7.41 18.38
CA SER A 94 -3.13 8.39 19.11
C SER A 94 -3.26 7.97 20.58
N GLY A 95 -3.15 8.93 21.52
CA GLY A 95 -3.15 8.64 22.96
C GLY A 95 -1.84 8.09 23.53
N GLY A 96 -0.81 7.87 22.72
CA GLY A 96 0.56 7.62 23.18
C GLY A 96 0.94 6.16 23.45
N MET A 97 0.07 5.19 23.13
CA MET A 97 0.44 3.77 23.10
C MET A 97 1.53 3.54 22.04
N GLN A 98 2.44 2.60 22.34
CA GLN A 98 3.51 2.23 21.43
C GLN A 98 3.34 0.80 20.90
N ILE A 99 3.58 0.63 19.61
CA ILE A 99 3.54 -0.68 18.92
C ILE A 99 4.89 -0.89 18.24
N VAL A 100 5.51 -2.05 18.43
CA VAL A 100 6.70 -2.47 17.67
C VAL A 100 6.22 -3.30 16.47
N PRO A 101 6.44 -2.86 15.22
CA PRO A 101 5.97 -3.58 14.04
C PRO A 101 6.67 -4.93 13.84
N ASP A 102 5.92 -5.96 13.46
CA ASP A 102 6.46 -7.28 13.13
C ASP A 102 7.26 -7.25 11.83
N TYR A 103 6.79 -6.50 10.83
CA TYR A 103 7.39 -6.36 9.50
C TYR A 103 7.45 -4.90 9.04
N THR A 104 8.40 -4.63 8.15
CA THR A 104 8.38 -3.49 7.24
C THR A 104 7.55 -3.86 6.00
N ILE A 105 7.20 -2.88 5.17
CA ILE A 105 6.54 -3.15 3.88
C ILE A 105 7.42 -4.06 2.98
N ALA A 106 8.75 -3.96 3.08
CA ALA A 106 9.67 -4.68 2.20
C ALA A 106 9.91 -6.15 2.60
N ASP A 107 9.69 -6.52 3.86
CA ASP A 107 9.91 -7.88 4.39
C ASP A 107 8.63 -8.54 4.90
N ALA A 108 7.46 -7.93 4.68
CA ALA A 108 6.18 -8.55 4.96
C ALA A 108 6.00 -9.83 4.12
N PRO A 109 5.47 -10.93 4.71
CA PRO A 109 5.24 -12.17 3.98
C PRO A 109 4.17 -11.97 2.90
N ALA A 110 4.43 -12.55 1.72
CA ALA A 110 3.53 -12.56 0.57
C ALA A 110 2.34 -13.53 0.73
#